data_AF-A0A959V0R3-F1
#
_entry.id   AF-A0A959V0R3-F1
#
_cell.length_a   1.000
_cell.length_b   1.000
_cell.length_c   1.000
_cell.angle_alpha   90.00
_cell.angle_beta   90.00
_cell.angle_gamma   90.00
#
_symmetry.space_group_name_H-M   'P 1'
#
loop_
_entity.id
_entity.type
_entity.pdbx_description
1 polymer ?
#
loop_
_entity_poly.entity_id
_entity_poly.type
_entity_poly.pdbx_seq_one_letter_code
_entity_poly.pdbx_strand_id
1 'polypeptide(L)'
;DCIKDNWDLSAMRATTITRVLQSDYGVDPARITAGGRSEYVPLASNETPEGRSTNRRIRIVILPKLDQFFGMIEDGLKAAEEMQEGMRAPADGE
;
A
#
# COMPACT_ATOMS: atom_id res chain seq x y z
N ASP A 1 12.82 -8.41 -28.05
CA ASP A 1 12.97 -8.45 -26.58
C ASP A 1 12.47 -9.76 -26.02
N CYS A 2 13.37 -10.58 -25.49
CA CYS A 2 13.04 -11.91 -24.96
C CYS A 2 12.90 -11.86 -23.43
N ILE A 3 11.73 -12.23 -22.94
CA ILE A 3 11.49 -12.56 -21.53
C ILE A 3 12.29 -13.82 -21.21
N LYS A 4 13.20 -13.77 -20.22
CA LYS A 4 14.08 -14.91 -19.91
C LYS A 4 13.43 -15.91 -18.96
N ASP A 5 12.67 -15.41 -17.99
CA ASP A 5 12.06 -16.23 -16.95
C ASP A 5 10.81 -15.55 -16.34
N ASN A 6 10.28 -16.18 -15.28
CA ASN A 6 9.14 -15.66 -14.52
C ASN A 6 9.47 -14.37 -13.75
N TRP A 7 10.75 -14.05 -13.50
CA TRP A 7 11.14 -12.75 -12.92
C TRP A 7 10.88 -11.64 -13.92
N ASP A 8 11.39 -11.77 -15.15
CA ASP A 8 11.17 -10.81 -16.22
C ASP A 8 9.68 -10.65 -16.52
N LEU A 9 8.94 -11.76 -16.64
CA LEU A 9 7.51 -11.74 -16.94
C LEU A 9 6.69 -11.02 -15.86
N SER A 10 6.96 -11.31 -14.59
CA SER A 10 6.21 -10.72 -13.48
C SER A 10 6.53 -9.24 -13.28
N ALA A 11 7.80 -8.84 -13.43
CA ALA A 11 8.21 -7.44 -13.38
C ALA A 11 7.59 -6.63 -14.54
N MET A 12 7.64 -7.15 -15.77
CA MET A 12 7.09 -6.49 -16.94
C MET A 12 5.58 -6.28 -16.83
N ARG A 13 4.84 -7.30 -16.35
CA ARG A 13 3.41 -7.19 -16.07
C ARG A 13 3.09 -6.10 -15.04
N ALA A 14 3.87 -6.01 -13.96
CA ALA A 14 3.70 -4.97 -12.96
C ALA A 14 3.91 -3.58 -13.58
N THR A 15 4.95 -3.39 -14.39
CA THR A 15 5.22 -2.12 -15.09
C THR A 15 4.12 -1.74 -16.07
N THR A 16 3.49 -2.70 -16.76
CA THR A 16 2.34 -2.40 -17.63
C THR A 16 1.20 -1.76 -16.84
N ILE A 17 0.90 -2.27 -15.64
CA ILE A 17 -0.14 -1.69 -14.79
C ILE A 17 0.27 -0.32 -14.26
N THR A 18 1.54 -0.10 -13.90
CA THR A 18 1.97 1.23 -13.46
C THR A 18 1.82 2.28 -14.56
N ARG A 19 2.05 1.92 -15.83
CA ARG A 19 1.80 2.80 -16.97
C ARG A 19 0.32 3.15 -17.14
N VAL A 20 -0.57 2.18 -16.94
CA VAL A 20 -2.03 2.40 -16.95
C VAL A 20 -2.43 3.34 -15.82
N LEU A 21 -1.95 3.11 -14.59
CA LEU A 21 -2.23 3.99 -13.44
C LEU A 21 -1.74 5.43 -13.68
N GLN A 22 -0.57 5.58 -14.31
CA GLN A 22 -0.04 6.89 -14.66
C GLN A 22 -0.86 7.56 -15.77
N SER A 23 -1.13 6.85 -16.87
CA SER A 23 -1.65 7.44 -18.11
C SER A 23 -3.16 7.63 -18.07
N ASP A 24 -3.90 6.65 -17.55
CA ASP A 24 -5.36 6.62 -17.62
C ASP A 24 -5.99 7.21 -16.35
N TYR A 25 -5.27 7.13 -15.22
CA TYR A 25 -5.77 7.56 -13.91
C TYR A 25 -4.98 8.71 -13.29
N GLY A 26 -3.92 9.20 -13.93
CA GLY A 26 -3.16 10.37 -13.48
C GLY A 26 -2.45 10.18 -12.13
N VAL A 27 -2.17 8.95 -11.72
CA VAL A 27 -1.43 8.70 -10.48
C VAL A 27 0.01 9.17 -10.64
N ASP A 28 0.46 10.01 -9.71
CA ASP A 28 1.85 10.48 -9.67
C ASP A 28 2.83 9.29 -9.64
N PRO A 29 3.71 9.14 -10.65
CA PRO A 29 4.63 8.02 -10.75
C PRO A 29 5.60 7.94 -9.56
N ALA A 30 5.89 9.05 -8.87
CA ALA A 30 6.72 9.03 -7.67
C ALA A 30 6.07 8.28 -6.50
N ARG A 31 4.76 8.00 -6.57
CA ARG A 31 3.98 7.27 -5.56
C ARG A 31 3.77 5.79 -5.92
N ILE A 32 4.34 5.30 -7.01
CA ILE A 32 4.11 3.95 -7.52
C ILE A 32 5.42 3.17 -7.57
N THR A 33 5.40 1.94 -7.04
CA THR A 33 6.51 0.99 -7.16
C THR A 33 6.03 -0.26 -7.87
N ALA A 34 6.66 -0.62 -9.00
CA ALA A 34 6.44 -1.89 -9.69
C ALA A 34 7.39 -2.96 -9.15
N GLY A 35 6.91 -4.19 -8.96
CA GLY A 35 7.75 -5.31 -8.54
C GLY A 35 7.21 -6.66 -9.00
N GLY A 36 8.13 -7.55 -9.38
CA GLY A 36 7.85 -8.95 -9.68
C GLY A 36 8.22 -9.88 -8.52
N ARG A 37 7.53 -11.02 -8.38
CA ARG A 37 7.85 -12.05 -7.37
C ARG A 37 8.04 -13.45 -7.94
N SER A 38 8.07 -13.56 -9.28
CA SER A 38 8.18 -14.85 -9.98
C SER A 38 7.13 -15.85 -9.45
N GLU A 39 7.45 -17.14 -9.41
CA GLU A 39 6.59 -18.23 -8.94
C GLU A 39 6.71 -18.55 -7.45
N TYR A 40 7.62 -17.89 -6.74
CA TYR A 40 8.00 -18.23 -5.36
C TYR A 40 6.99 -17.81 -4.27
N VAL A 41 5.89 -17.16 -4.65
CA VAL A 41 4.81 -16.77 -3.72
C VAL A 41 3.43 -17.24 -4.23
N PRO A 42 3.22 -18.56 -4.37
CA PRO A 42 1.96 -19.12 -4.84
C PRO A 42 0.83 -18.92 -3.81
N LEU A 43 -0.42 -18.80 -4.29
CA LEU A 43 -1.62 -18.97 -3.45
C LEU A 43 -2.19 -20.37 -3.53
N ALA A 44 -1.94 -21.07 -4.63
CA ALA A 44 -2.40 -22.43 -4.88
C ALA A 44 -1.25 -23.30 -5.39
N SER A 45 -1.42 -24.61 -5.40
CA SER A 45 -0.43 -25.54 -5.97
C SER A 45 -0.14 -25.24 -7.45
N ASN A 46 1.13 -25.30 -7.86
CA ASN A 46 1.51 -25.19 -9.29
C ASN A 46 1.33 -26.50 -10.06
N GLU A 47 0.94 -27.59 -9.38
CA GLU A 47 0.76 -28.91 -9.99
C GLU A 47 -0.47 -28.95 -10.91
N THR A 48 -1.53 -28.22 -10.57
CA THR A 48 -2.77 -28.22 -11.36
C THR A 48 -2.87 -27.01 -12.31
N PRO A 49 -3.49 -27.17 -13.50
CA PRO A 49 -3.79 -26.04 -14.39
C PRO A 49 -4.55 -24.91 -13.70
N GLU A 50 -5.51 -25.26 -12.84
CA GLU A 50 -6.36 -24.33 -12.09
C GLU A 50 -5.52 -23.54 -11.07
N GLY A 51 -4.62 -24.22 -10.36
CA GLY A 51 -3.72 -23.59 -9.39
C GLY A 51 -2.72 -22.66 -10.05
N ARG A 52 -2.12 -23.05 -11.18
CA ARG A 52 -1.28 -22.17 -12.01
C ARG A 52 -2.04 -20.95 -12.50
N SER A 53 -3.31 -21.10 -12.87
CA SER A 53 -4.16 -19.97 -13.27
C SER A 53 -4.36 -18.98 -12.14
N THR A 54 -4.68 -19.48 -10.95
CA THR A 54 -4.83 -18.69 -9.72
C THR A 54 -3.54 -17.94 -9.34
N ASN A 55 -2.37 -18.53 -9.60
CA ASN A 55 -1.08 -17.92 -9.29
C ASN A 55 -0.68 -16.80 -10.27
N ARG A 56 -1.23 -16.76 -11.49
CA ARG A 56 -0.99 -15.70 -12.47
C ARG A 56 -1.80 -14.44 -12.14
N ARG A 57 -1.39 -13.70 -11.10
CA ARG A 57 -2.08 -12.49 -10.61
C ARG A 57 -1.17 -11.28 -10.43
N ILE A 58 -1.77 -10.09 -10.37
CA ILE A 58 -1.14 -8.83 -9.94
C ILE A 58 -1.81 -8.42 -8.63
N ARG A 59 -1.02 -7.95 -7.65
CA ARG A 59 -1.54 -7.39 -6.39
C ARG A 59 -1.15 -5.92 -6.32
N ILE A 60 -2.13 -5.07 -5.98
CA ILE A 60 -1.92 -3.66 -5.70
C ILE A 60 -2.03 -3.49 -4.19
N VAL A 61 -0.99 -2.95 -3.56
CA VAL A 61 -0.96 -2.66 -2.12
C VAL A 61 -0.89 -1.16 -1.95
N ILE A 62 -1.92 -0.59 -1.30
CA ILE A 62 -1.99 0.84 -1.03
C ILE A 62 -1.42 1.06 0.37
N LEU A 63 -0.30 1.78 0.44
CA LEU A 63 0.32 2.15 1.70
C LEU A 63 -0.11 3.57 2.09
N PRO A 64 -0.54 3.82 3.34
CA PRO A 64 -0.76 5.17 3.83
C PRO A 64 0.56 5.91 3.96
N LYS A 65 0.52 7.25 3.89
CA LYS A 65 1.69 8.09 4.26
C LYS A 65 1.86 8.02 5.77
N LEU A 66 2.86 7.27 6.22
CA LEU A 66 3.07 7.00 7.63
C LEU A 66 3.28 8.30 8.44
N ASP A 67 3.97 9.28 7.86
CA ASP A 67 4.20 10.59 8.48
C ASP A 67 2.89 11.36 8.72
N GLN A 68 1.98 11.32 7.74
CA GLN A 68 0.65 11.93 7.90
C GLN A 68 -0.18 11.21 8.95
N PHE A 69 -0.08 9.88 9.00
CA PHE A 69 -0.75 9.08 10.01
C PHE A 69 -0.27 9.43 11.43
N PHE A 70 1.04 9.54 11.65
CA PHE A 70 1.57 9.92 12.96
C PHE A 70 1.19 11.35 13.37
N GLY A 71 1.21 12.30 12.43
CA GLY A 71 0.74 13.66 12.69
C GLY A 71 -0.72 13.69 13.16
N MET A 72 -1.61 12.95 12.49
CA MET A 72 -3.03 12.87 12.90
C MET A 72 -3.21 12.27 14.30
N ILE A 73 -2.39 11.29 14.67
CA ILE A 73 -2.43 10.69 16.01
C ILE A 73 -1.91 11.68 17.06
N GLU A 74 -0.81 12.38 16.77
CA GLU A 74 -0.25 13.40 17.66
C GLU A 74 -1.23 14.56 17.88
N ASP A 75 -1.86 15.07 16.82
CA ASP A 75 -2.86 16.13 16.89
C ASP A 75 -4.09 15.68 17.69
N GLY A 76 -4.53 14.43 17.49
CA GLY A 76 -5.64 13.85 18.25
C GLY A 76 -5.31 13.67 19.74
N LEU A 77 -4.08 13.27 20.07
CA LEU A 77 -3.60 13.16 21.45
C LEU A 77 -3.53 14.54 22.12
N LYS A 78 -2.98 15.55 21.44
CA LYS A 78 -2.95 16.94 21.95
C LYS A 78 -4.35 17.48 22.20
N ALA A 79 -5.28 17.28 21.26
CA ALA A 79 -6.66 17.71 21.44
C ALA A 79 -7.34 17.03 22.65
N ALA A 80 -7.03 15.77 22.91
CA ALA A 80 -7.54 15.05 24.09
C ALA A 80 -6.94 15.57 25.40
N GLU A 81 -5.65 15.90 25.42
CA GLU A 81 -4.97 16.51 26.57
C GLU A 81 -5.52 17.90 26.89
N GLU A 82 -5.72 18.75 25.87
CA GLU A 82 -6.30 20.10 26.02
C GLU A 82 -7.74 20.05 26.57
N MET A 83 -8.56 19.08 26.14
CA MET A 83 -9.90 18.86 26.71
C MET A 83 -9.85 18.41 28.17
N GLN A 84 -8.82 17.65 28.57
CA GLN A 84 -8.64 17.17 29.94
C GLN A 84 -8.13 18.28 30.87
N GLU A 85 -7.27 19.17 30.38
CA GLU A 85 -6.80 20.35 31.12
C GLU A 85 -7.89 21.42 31.25
N GLY A 86 -8.68 21.66 30.20
CA GLY A 86 -9.83 22.58 30.24
C GLY A 86 -10.93 22.16 31.21
N MET A 87 -11.07 20.85 31.49
CA MET A 87 -11.99 20.32 32.51
C MET A 87 -11.44 20.44 33.94
N ARG A 88 -10.14 20.78 34.11
CA ARG A 88 -9.44 20.78 35.40
C ARG A 88 -9.24 22.18 36.01
N ALA A 89 -9.77 23.24 35.40
CA ALA A 89 -9.79 24.56 36.02
C ALA A 89 -10.73 24.56 37.25
N PRO A 90 -10.32 25.17 38.37
CA PRO A 90 -10.68 24.72 39.72
C PRO A 90 -12.12 25.08 40.12
N ALA A 91 -12.74 24.18 40.87
CA ALA A 91 -13.94 24.44 41.67
C ALA A 91 -13.65 25.33 42.90
N ASP A 92 -12.59 26.15 42.84
CA ASP A 92 -12.03 26.86 43.99
C ASP A 92 -11.94 28.36 43.64
N GLY A 93 -13.01 29.11 43.95
CA GLY A 93 -13.00 30.56 43.78
C GLY A 93 -14.35 31.25 44.05
N GLU A 94 -14.59 31.50 45.35
CA GLU A 94 -15.63 32.35 46.00
C GLU A 94 -17.06 31.83 46.14
#